data_AF-A0A938W131-F1
#
_entry.id   AF-A0A938W131-F1
#
_cell.length_a   1.000
_cell.length_b   1.000
_cell.length_c   1.000
_cell.angle_alpha   90.00
_cell.angle_beta   90.00
_cell.angle_gamma   90.00
#
_symmetry.space_group_name_H-M   'P 1'
#
loop_
_entity.id
_entity.type
_entity.pdbx_description
1 polymer ?
#
loop_
_entity_poly.entity_id
_entity_poly.type
_entity_poly.pdbx_seq_one_letter_code
_entity_poly.pdbx_strand_id
1 'polypeptide(L)'
;MGRRKAVPLPRIIEKILLSDLGRLGGAKYYLQVAVECCVDVANHMIARQNWRAPKSHGDSFVILVENGVIPADFVLTTRQMVGMRNRLVHLYWEVDAETVYETLQSNLADFERFEESVQAYLRRTGAIQE
;
A
#
# COMPACT_ATOMS: atom_id res chain seq x y z
N MET A 1 -8.67 17.55 -7.76
CA MET A 1 -7.51 17.97 -6.94
C MET A 1 -6.26 17.60 -7.71
N GLY A 2 -5.42 18.56 -8.11
CA GLY A 2 -4.32 18.34 -9.06
C GLY A 2 -3.24 17.41 -8.51
N ARG A 3 -3.02 16.28 -9.18
CA ARG A 3 -1.99 15.29 -8.81
C ARG A 3 -0.61 15.91 -9.01
N ARG A 4 0.14 16.06 -7.92
CA ARG A 4 1.58 16.36 -8.02
C ARG A 4 2.24 15.08 -8.51
N LYS A 5 2.86 15.10 -9.69
CA LYS A 5 3.74 14.01 -10.11
C LYS A 5 4.76 13.76 -9.00
N ALA A 6 4.98 12.49 -8.63
CA ALA A 6 6.02 12.11 -7.69
C ALA A 6 7.36 12.69 -8.19
N VAL A 7 7.89 13.66 -7.44
CA VAL A 7 9.22 14.23 -7.72
C VAL A 7 10.23 13.28 -7.09
N PRO A 8 11.25 12.82 -7.83
CA PRO A 8 12.29 11.97 -7.27
C PRO A 8 12.89 12.61 -6.01
N LEU A 9 12.89 11.87 -4.91
CA LEU A 9 13.47 12.36 -3.65
C LEU A 9 14.98 12.54 -3.84
N PRO A 10 15.57 13.70 -3.56
CA PRO A 10 17.02 13.87 -3.67
C PRO A 10 17.74 12.97 -2.65
N ARG A 11 18.96 12.50 -2.96
CA ARG A 11 19.77 11.68 -2.04
C ARG A 11 20.04 12.32 -0.66
N ILE A 12 19.83 13.64 -0.53
CA ILE A 12 19.89 14.29 0.78
C ILE A 12 18.84 13.76 1.76
N ILE A 13 17.70 13.24 1.26
CA ILE A 13 16.64 12.68 2.09
C ILE A 13 17.11 11.41 2.81
N GLU A 14 17.84 10.53 2.13
CA GLU A 14 18.47 9.36 2.75
C GLU A 14 19.38 9.75 3.91
N LYS A 15 20.23 10.77 3.71
CA LYS A 15 21.09 11.32 4.78
C LYS A 15 20.28 11.93 5.92
N ILE A 16 19.17 12.58 5.62
CA ILE A 16 18.26 13.16 6.62
C ILE A 16 17.61 12.06 7.47
N LEU A 17 17.18 10.95 6.85
CA LEU A 17 16.64 9.79 7.56
C LEU A 17 17.71 9.15 8.46
N LEU A 18 18.94 9.02 7.98
CA LEU A 18 20.08 8.51 8.77
C LEU A 18 20.45 9.44 9.93
N SER A 19 20.26 10.75 9.78
CA SER A 19 20.59 11.74 10.81
C SER A 19 19.57 11.86 11.95
N ASP A 20 18.37 11.28 11.80
CA ASP A 20 17.27 11.45 12.73
C ASP A 20 16.43 10.16 12.84
N LEU A 21 16.62 9.44 13.95
CA LEU A 21 15.88 8.20 14.25
C LEU A 21 14.36 8.42 14.31
N GLY A 22 13.89 9.60 14.70
CA GLY A 22 12.48 9.94 14.74
C GLY A 22 11.88 10.03 13.33
N ARG A 23 12.61 10.63 12.37
CA ARG A 23 12.18 10.69 10.97
C ARG A 23 12.17 9.31 10.32
N LEU A 24 13.21 8.50 10.54
CA LEU A 24 13.24 7.12 10.05
C LEU A 24 12.11 6.28 10.64
N GLY A 25 11.91 6.37 11.96
CA GLY A 25 10.81 5.68 12.65
C GLY A 25 9.44 6.11 12.14
N GLY A 26 9.23 7.41 11.95
CA GLY A 26 7.99 7.96 11.38
C GLY A 26 7.74 7.46 9.96
N ALA A 27 8.74 7.48 9.09
CA ALA A 27 8.62 6.98 7.71
C ALA A 27 8.24 5.48 7.68
N LYS A 28 8.92 4.66 8.48
CA LYS A 28 8.59 3.24 8.66
C LYS A 28 7.15 3.03 9.12
N TYR A 29 6.73 3.78 10.14
CA TYR A 29 5.38 3.70 10.70
C TYR A 29 4.31 4.09 9.67
N TYR A 30 4.49 5.19 8.95
CA TYR A 30 3.51 5.62 7.94
C TYR A 30 3.42 4.66 6.75
N LEU A 31 4.54 4.05 6.33
CA LEU A 31 4.50 2.99 5.32
C LEU A 31 3.71 1.77 5.80
N GLN A 32 3.91 1.36 7.06
CA GLN A 32 3.12 0.28 7.66
C GLN A 32 1.62 0.62 7.67
N VAL A 33 1.27 1.80 8.20
CA VAL A 33 -0.12 2.26 8.30
C VAL A 33 -0.79 2.34 6.94
N ALA A 34 -0.09 2.85 5.92
CA ALA A 34 -0.64 2.94 4.57
C ALA A 34 -1.04 1.57 4.00
N VAL A 35 -0.20 0.55 4.20
CA VAL A 35 -0.51 -0.82 3.77
C VAL A 35 -1.67 -1.41 4.58
N GLU A 36 -1.72 -1.17 5.89
CA GLU A 36 -2.83 -1.60 6.76
C GLU A 36 -4.16 -0.98 6.31
N CYS A 37 -4.18 0.31 5.96
CA CYS A 37 -5.37 0.95 5.41
C CYS A 37 -5.85 0.28 4.10
N CYS A 38 -4.94 -0.11 3.20
CA CYS A 38 -5.33 -0.84 1.99
C CYS A 38 -5.94 -2.22 2.31
N VAL A 39 -5.38 -2.93 3.29
CA VAL A 39 -5.91 -4.22 3.75
C VAL A 39 -7.29 -4.06 4.38
N ASP A 40 -7.50 -3.01 5.18
CA ASP A 40 -8.79 -2.73 5.82
C ASP A 40 -9.87 -2.41 4.79
N VAL A 41 -9.55 -1.61 3.77
CA VAL A 41 -10.45 -1.36 2.63
C VAL A 41 -10.78 -2.67 1.92
N ALA A 42 -9.79 -3.52 1.64
CA ALA A 42 -10.01 -4.81 1.00
C ALA A 42 -10.95 -5.70 1.84
N ASN A 43 -10.69 -5.82 3.14
CA ASN A 43 -11.52 -6.61 4.05
C ASN A 43 -12.94 -6.06 4.17
N HIS A 44 -13.10 -4.74 4.20
CA HIS A 44 -14.41 -4.11 4.22
C HIS A 44 -15.21 -4.45 2.96
N MET A 45 -14.58 -4.38 1.78
CA MET A 45 -15.22 -4.76 0.52
C MET A 45 -15.62 -6.24 0.51
N ILE A 46 -14.71 -7.13 0.92
CA ILE A 46 -14.97 -8.57 1.03
C ILE A 46 -16.20 -8.84 1.89
N ALA A 47 -16.27 -8.22 3.06
CA ALA A 47 -17.40 -8.37 3.98
C ALA A 47 -18.71 -7.81 3.39
N ARG A 48 -18.67 -6.62 2.78
CA ARG A 48 -19.86 -5.98 2.18
C ARG A 48 -20.43 -6.75 1.01
N GLN A 49 -19.58 -7.39 0.22
CA GLN A 49 -19.98 -8.14 -0.97
C GLN A 49 -20.26 -9.62 -0.68
N ASN A 50 -20.11 -10.06 0.58
CA ASN A 50 -20.29 -11.44 1.03
C ASN A 50 -19.43 -12.45 0.24
N TRP A 51 -18.18 -12.08 -0.03
CA TRP A 51 -17.21 -12.98 -0.65
C TRP A 51 -16.58 -13.95 0.35
N ARG A 52 -15.75 -14.87 -0.13
CA ARG A 52 -15.01 -15.81 0.74
C ARG A 52 -14.16 -15.04 1.76
N ALA A 53 -14.03 -15.58 2.96
CA ALA A 53 -13.18 -14.98 3.99
C ALA A 53 -11.69 -15.07 3.59
N PRO A 54 -10.89 -14.01 3.85
CA PRO A 54 -9.45 -14.02 3.59
C PRO A 54 -8.71 -14.89 4.61
N LYS A 55 -7.71 -15.64 4.14
CA LYS A 55 -6.81 -16.45 4.99
C LYS A 55 -5.61 -15.66 5.53
N SER A 56 -5.31 -14.53 4.91
CA SER A 56 -4.19 -13.64 5.27
C SER A 56 -4.42 -12.26 4.65
N HIS A 57 -3.63 -11.26 5.05
CA HIS A 57 -3.65 -9.93 4.42
C HIS A 57 -3.36 -9.98 2.91
N GLY A 58 -2.44 -10.85 2.48
CA GLY A 58 -2.17 -11.05 1.05
C GLY A 58 -3.36 -11.66 0.31
N ASP A 59 -4.09 -12.56 0.97
CA ASP A 59 -5.28 -13.20 0.41
C ASP A 59 -6.45 -12.23 0.24
N SER A 60 -6.54 -11.18 1.08
CA SER A 60 -7.52 -10.10 0.89
C SER A 60 -7.40 -9.46 -0.50
N PHE A 61 -6.18 -9.18 -0.95
CA PHE A 61 -5.95 -8.65 -2.30
C PHE A 61 -6.21 -9.67 -3.40
N VAL A 62 -5.94 -10.95 -3.17
CA VAL A 62 -6.27 -12.02 -4.13
C VAL A 62 -7.78 -12.07 -4.36
N ILE A 63 -8.60 -11.97 -3.31
CA ILE A 63 -10.07 -11.93 -3.44
C ILE A 63 -10.52 -10.69 -4.24
N LEU A 64 -9.88 -9.54 -4.04
CA LEU A 64 -10.18 -8.34 -4.84
C LEU A 64 -9.89 -8.55 -6.34
N VAL A 65 -8.84 -9.30 -6.69
CA VAL A 65 -8.52 -9.67 -8.08
C VAL A 65 -9.54 -10.65 -8.65
N GLU A 66 -9.88 -11.69 -7.88
CA GLU A 66 -10.90 -12.69 -8.24
C GLU A 66 -12.23 -12.02 -8.63
N ASN A 67 -12.56 -10.90 -7.98
CA ASN A 67 -13.80 -10.15 -8.20
C ASN A 67 -13.64 -8.89 -9.08
N GLY A 68 -12.48 -8.72 -9.72
CA GLY A 68 -12.22 -7.65 -10.68
C GLY A 68 -12.30 -6.23 -10.07
N VAL A 69 -11.94 -6.09 -8.79
CA VAL A 69 -11.76 -4.79 -8.10
C VAL A 69 -10.41 -4.19 -8.44
N ILE A 70 -9.36 -5.02 -8.38
CA ILE A 70 -8.00 -4.64 -8.77
C ILE A 70 -7.54 -5.52 -9.94
N PRO A 71 -6.70 -5.00 -10.85
CA PRO A 71 -6.29 -5.75 -12.02
C PRO A 71 -5.31 -6.88 -11.64
N ALA A 72 -5.30 -7.97 -12.42
CA ALA A 72 -4.56 -9.18 -12.07
C ALA A 72 -3.04 -8.99 -12.04
N ASP A 73 -2.51 -8.04 -12.81
CA ASP A 73 -1.09 -7.67 -12.81
C ASP A 73 -0.67 -6.97 -11.51
N PHE A 74 -1.62 -6.47 -10.72
CA PHE A 74 -1.35 -5.83 -9.43
C PHE A 74 -1.16 -6.82 -8.27
N VAL A 75 -1.42 -8.12 -8.47
CA VAL A 75 -1.19 -9.18 -7.45
C VAL A 75 0.24 -9.17 -6.93
N LEU A 76 1.23 -8.99 -7.82
CA LEU A 76 2.63 -9.03 -7.41
C LEU A 76 2.98 -7.83 -6.54
N THR A 77 2.45 -6.65 -6.89
CA THR A 77 2.62 -5.43 -6.11
C THR A 77 1.96 -5.54 -4.74
N THR A 78 0.73 -6.06 -4.65
CA THR A 78 0.05 -6.21 -3.34
C THR A 78 0.78 -7.20 -2.43
N ARG A 79 1.39 -8.26 -3.00
CA ARG A 79 2.29 -9.14 -2.25
C ARG A 79 3.52 -8.41 -1.71
N GLN A 80 4.13 -7.53 -2.50
CA GLN A 80 5.27 -6.71 -2.05
C GLN A 80 4.86 -5.73 -0.94
N MET A 81 3.69 -5.08 -1.06
CA MET A 81 3.16 -4.19 -0.02
C MET A 81 2.97 -4.92 1.31
N VAL A 82 2.29 -6.08 1.30
CA VAL A 82 2.09 -6.90 2.49
C VAL A 82 3.43 -7.42 3.04
N GLY A 83 4.36 -7.78 2.16
CA GLY A 83 5.73 -8.18 2.53
C GLY A 83 6.47 -7.07 3.26
N MET A 84 6.41 -5.84 2.76
CA MET A 84 7.01 -4.67 3.40
C MET A 84 6.40 -4.44 4.79
N ARG A 85 5.07 -4.45 4.90
CA ARG A 85 4.37 -4.34 6.20
C ARG A 85 4.82 -5.43 7.17
N ASN A 86 4.95 -6.67 6.72
CA ASN A 86 5.38 -7.78 7.57
C ASN A 86 6.83 -7.60 8.04
N ARG A 87 7.72 -7.10 7.19
CA ARG A 87 9.11 -6.78 7.58
C ARG A 87 9.14 -5.65 8.61
N LEU A 88 8.36 -4.59 8.40
CA LEU A 88 8.28 -3.45 9.32
C LEU A 88 7.76 -3.83 10.71
N VAL A 89 6.91 -4.86 10.82
CA VAL A 89 6.33 -5.32 12.09
C VAL A 89 7.14 -6.43 12.76
N HIS A 90 7.56 -7.45 11.98
CA HIS A 90 8.13 -8.67 12.53
C HIS A 90 9.65 -8.78 12.37
N LEU A 91 10.25 -8.07 11.40
CA LEU A 91 11.67 -8.09 11.08
C LEU A 91 12.23 -6.67 11.06
N TYR A 92 11.75 -5.82 11.98
CA TYR A 92 11.99 -4.38 11.94
C TYR A 92 13.49 -4.00 11.98
N TRP A 93 14.33 -4.88 12.54
CA TRP A 93 15.78 -4.73 12.59
C TRP A 93 16.46 -4.91 11.22
N GLU A 94 15.78 -5.53 10.25
CA GLU A 94 16.30 -5.74 8.88
C GLU A 94 15.94 -4.60 7.93
N VAL A 95 15.11 -3.64 8.36
CA VAL A 95 14.70 -2.51 7.53
C VAL A 95 15.58 -1.32 7.86
N ASP A 96 16.53 -0.98 7.00
CA ASP A 96 17.42 0.17 7.16
C ASP A 96 16.88 1.43 6.46
N ALA A 97 17.63 2.53 6.54
CA ALA A 97 17.25 3.79 5.93
C ALA A 97 17.27 3.75 4.39
N GLU A 98 18.17 2.96 3.80
CA GLU A 98 18.26 2.78 2.35
C GLU A 98 17.00 2.11 1.82
N THR A 99 16.59 0.99 2.44
CA THR A 99 15.35 0.27 2.10
C THR A 99 14.12 1.20 2.17
N VAL A 100 14.04 2.03 3.22
CA VAL A 100 12.93 2.99 3.38
C VAL A 100 12.98 4.07 2.30
N TYR A 101 14.15 4.62 2.01
CA TYR A 101 14.32 5.63 0.97
C TYR A 101 13.92 5.10 -0.42
N GLU A 102 14.37 3.91 -0.78
CA GLU A 102 14.01 3.25 -2.05
C GLU A 102 12.51 3.05 -2.18
N THR A 103 11.85 2.62 -1.09
CA THR A 103 10.40 2.40 -1.05
C THR A 103 9.64 3.72 -1.19
N LEU A 104 10.07 4.77 -0.49
CA LEU A 104 9.48 6.10 -0.60
C LEU A 104 9.65 6.68 -2.02
N GLN A 105 10.70 6.29 -2.73
CA GLN A 105 10.95 6.76 -4.09
C GLN A 105 10.15 5.99 -5.15
N SER A 106 9.99 4.68 -4.97
CA SER A 106 9.55 3.78 -6.04
C SER A 106 8.13 3.23 -5.88
N ASN A 107 7.62 3.15 -4.64
CA ASN A 107 6.40 2.38 -4.35
C ASN A 107 5.21 3.23 -3.90
N LEU A 108 5.37 4.54 -3.69
CA LEU A 108 4.25 5.38 -3.24
C LEU A 108 3.10 5.45 -4.26
N ALA A 109 3.39 5.32 -5.55
CA ALA A 109 2.39 5.29 -6.61
C ALA A 109 1.49 4.03 -6.55
N ASP A 110 1.92 2.97 -5.85
CA ASP A 110 1.13 1.75 -5.71
C ASP A 110 -0.13 2.00 -4.87
N PHE A 111 -0.05 2.87 -3.85
CA PHE A 111 -1.21 3.27 -3.05
C PHE A 111 -2.24 4.03 -3.89
N GLU A 112 -1.78 4.95 -4.75
CA GLU A 112 -2.65 5.68 -5.68
C GLU A 112 -3.32 4.72 -6.67
N ARG A 113 -2.56 3.77 -7.22
CA ARG A 113 -3.09 2.76 -8.13
C ARG A 113 -4.15 1.87 -7.47
N PHE A 114 -3.95 1.51 -6.19
CA PHE A 114 -4.95 0.78 -5.42
C PHE A 114 -6.22 1.61 -5.23
N GLU A 115 -6.09 2.86 -4.79
CA GLU A 115 -7.20 3.80 -4.61
C GLU A 115 -8.01 3.96 -5.90
N GLU A 116 -7.34 4.19 -7.03
CA GLU A 116 -7.96 4.32 -8.34
C GLU A 116 -8.76 3.07 -8.73
N SER A 117 -8.20 1.89 -8.50
CA SER A 117 -8.85 0.61 -8.81
C SER A 117 -10.13 0.43 -7.98
N VAL A 118 -10.07 0.73 -6.68
CA VAL A 118 -11.23 0.69 -5.78
C VAL A 118 -12.30 1.71 -6.21
N GLN A 119 -11.92 2.96 -6.48
CA GLN A 119 -12.87 3.99 -6.94
C GLN A 119 -13.53 3.60 -8.28
N ALA A 120 -12.75 3.09 -9.23
CA ALA A 120 -13.26 2.62 -10.51
C ALA A 120 -14.27 1.49 -10.35
N TYR A 121 -13.99 0.53 -9.46
CA TYR A 121 -14.92 -0.53 -9.11
C TYR A 121 -16.22 0.01 -8.53
N LEU A 122 -16.14 0.89 -7.53
CA LEU A 122 -17.31 1.46 -6.85
C LEU A 122 -18.19 2.29 -7.79
N ARG A 123 -17.59 3.01 -8.74
CA ARG A 123 -18.33 3.73 -9.79
C ARG A 123 -19.04 2.76 -10.73
N ARG A 124 -18.35 1.70 -11.16
CA ARG A 124 -18.92 0.67 -12.04
C ARG A 124 -20.12 -0.05 -11.41
N THR A 125 -20.12 -0.24 -10.10
CA THR A 125 -21.23 -0.88 -9.37
C THR A 125 -22.33 0.09 -8.93
N GLY A 126 -22.18 1.39 -9.19
CA GLY A 126 -23.14 2.43 -8.79
C GLY A 126 -23.15 2.76 -7.30
N ALA A 127 -22.13 2.33 -6.55
CA ALA A 127 -22.01 2.57 -5.11
C ALA A 127 -21.63 4.02 -4.76
N ILE A 128 -20.99 4.74 -5.70
CA ILE A 128 -20.67 6.16 -5.59
C ILE A 128 -20.99 6.87 -6.92
N GLN A 129 -21.58 8.07 -6.84
CA GLN A 129 -21.82 8.99 -7.97
C GLN A 129 -20.93 10.23 -7.79
N GLU A 130 -20.54 10.88 -8.90
CA GLU A 130 -19.62 12.04 -8.92
C GLU A 130 -20.05 13.20 -8.01
#